data_AF-A0A2L0A6X0-F1
#
_entry.id   AF-A0A2L0A6X0-F1
#
_cell.length_a   1.000
_cell.length_b   1.000
_cell.length_c   1.000
_cell.angle_alpha   90.00
_cell.angle_beta   90.00
_cell.angle_gamma   90.00
#
_symmetry.space_group_name_H-M   'P 1'
#
loop_
_entity.id
_entity.type
_entity.pdbx_description
1 polymer ?
#
loop_
_entity_poly.entity_id
_entity_poly.type
_entity_poly.pdbx_seq_one_letter_code
_entity_poly.pdbx_strand_id
1 'polypeptide(L)' 'MTKEDYLWTPRELAKFLGYSESTICRMVSQCPEKLPPRVATLARPRWLPEVAREWARVSSDLPIGRGGRPRIIR' A
#
# COMPACT_ATOMS: atom_id res chain seq x y z
N MET A 1 -23.48 2.45 -12.74
CA MET A 1 -22.42 2.02 -11.81
C MET A 1 -21.12 2.68 -12.24
N THR A 2 -20.75 3.80 -11.63
CA THR A 2 -19.58 4.61 -11.98
C THR A 2 -18.31 3.97 -11.41
N LYS A 3 -17.24 3.86 -12.22
CA LYS A 3 -15.97 3.19 -11.84
C LYS A 3 -15.20 3.89 -10.70
N GLU A 4 -15.67 5.04 -10.25
CA GLU A 4 -15.08 5.86 -9.18
C GLU A 4 -15.29 5.26 -7.78
N ASP A 5 -16.24 4.32 -7.64
CA ASP A 5 -16.57 3.65 -6.39
C ASP A 5 -15.55 2.57 -5.96
N TYR A 6 -14.53 2.28 -6.77
CA TYR A 6 -13.54 1.22 -6.50
C TYR A 6 -12.15 1.76 -6.18
N LEU A 7 -12.02 2.99 -5.71
CA LEU A 7 -10.74 3.50 -5.23
C LEU A 7 -10.35 2.83 -3.91
N TRP A 8 -9.21 2.17 -3.89
CA TRP A 8 -8.68 1.57 -2.68
C TRP A 8 -8.35 2.61 -1.63
N THR A 9 -8.87 2.34 -0.44
CA THR A 9 -8.49 3.00 0.79
C THR A 9 -7.09 2.56 1.24
N PRO A 10 -6.43 3.32 2.14
CA PRO A 10 -5.17 2.89 2.75
C PRO A 10 -5.26 1.49 3.37
N ARG A 11 -6.42 1.15 3.94
CA ARG A 11 -6.71 -0.15 4.54
C ARG A 11 -6.75 -1.29 3.51
N GLU A 12 -7.32 -1.06 2.33
CA GLU A 12 -7.37 -2.07 1.27
C GLU A 12 -6.02 -2.26 0.61
N LEU A 13 -5.30 -1.16 0.35
CA LEU A 13 -3.94 -1.24 -0.15
C LEU A 13 -3.03 -1.96 0.85
N ALA A 14 -3.18 -1.67 2.15
CA ALA A 14 -2.47 -2.36 3.22
C ALA A 14 -2.73 -3.87 3.19
N LYS A 15 -3.99 -4.30 3.06
CA LYS A 15 -4.34 -5.73 2.92
C LYS A 15 -3.70 -6.36 1.69
N PHE A 16 -3.70 -5.66 0.56
CA PHE A 16 -3.14 -6.17 -0.69
C PHE A 16 -1.61 -6.32 -0.62
N LEU A 17 -0.92 -5.34 -0.05
CA LEU A 17 0.54 -5.34 0.11
C LEU A 17 1.01 -6.12 1.36
N GLY A 18 0.12 -6.55 2.23
CA GLY A 18 0.46 -7.21 3.50
C GLY A 18 1.01 -6.27 4.58
N TYR A 19 0.74 -4.97 4.47
CA TYR A 19 1.10 -3.97 5.48
C TYR A 19 -0.07 -3.68 6.44
N SER A 20 0.20 -2.91 7.50
CA SER A 20 -0.85 -2.28 8.30
C SER A 20 -1.22 -0.92 7.72
N GLU A 21 -2.44 -0.47 7.98
CA GLU A 21 -2.92 0.85 7.56
C GLU A 21 -2.00 1.98 8.05
N SER A 22 -1.54 1.91 9.31
CA SER A 22 -0.61 2.87 9.89
C SER A 22 0.74 2.90 9.15
N THR A 23 1.22 1.73 8.70
CA THR A 23 2.44 1.63 7.89
C THR A 23 2.24 2.31 6.54
N ILE A 24 1.11 2.09 5.87
CA ILE A 24 0.80 2.78 4.61
C ILE A 24 0.73 4.30 4.82
N CYS A 25 -0.01 4.80 5.82
CA CYS A 25 -0.08 6.23 6.11
C CYS A 25 1.30 6.84 6.41
N ARG A 26 2.16 6.13 7.14
CA ARG A 26 3.55 6.54 7.38
C ARG A 26 4.37 6.55 6.09
N MET A 27 4.29 5.50 5.28
CA MET A 27 5.01 5.40 4.00
C MET A 27 4.58 6.46 3.01
N VAL A 28 3.30 6.81 2.96
CA VAL A 28 2.80 7.93 2.13
C VAL A 28 3.52 9.25 2.45
N SER A 29 3.90 9.45 3.70
CA SER A 29 4.57 10.68 4.15
C SER A 29 6.10 10.58 4.08
N GLN A 30 6.67 9.41 4.40
CA GLN A 30 8.12 9.22 4.53
C GLN A 30 8.79 8.69 3.25
N CYS A 31 8.10 7.82 2.51
CA CYS A 31 8.63 7.12 1.34
C CYS A 31 7.52 6.88 0.31
N PRO A 32 6.98 7.93 -0.32
CA PRO A 32 5.90 7.79 -1.29
C PRO A 32 6.31 6.96 -2.52
N GLU A 33 7.61 6.88 -2.84
CA GLU A 33 8.16 6.08 -3.94
C GLU A 33 8.00 4.56 -3.73
N LYS A 34 7.88 4.12 -2.48
CA LYS A 34 7.66 2.70 -2.13
C LYS A 34 6.19 2.29 -2.17
N LEU A 35 5.31 3.19 -2.60
CA LEU A 35 3.88 2.93 -2.73
C LEU A 35 3.44 3.19 -4.17
N PRO A 36 2.33 2.56 -4.61
CA PRO A 36 1.75 2.91 -5.88
C PRO A 36 1.37 4.39 -5.92
N PRO A 37 1.42 5.04 -7.10
CA PRO A 37 1.03 6.43 -7.24
C PRO A 37 -0.43 6.61 -6.80
N ARG A 38 -0.61 7.53 -5.84
CA ARG A 38 -1.92 7.89 -5.28
C ARG A 38 -2.63 8.90 -6.17
N VAL A 39 -3.95 8.88 -6.12
CA VAL A 39 -4.79 9.91 -6.75
C VAL A 39 -4.65 11.20 -5.93
N ALA A 40 -3.86 12.16 -6.42
CA ALA A 40 -3.50 13.39 -5.72
C ALA A 40 -4.66 14.39 -5.59
N THR A 41 -5.73 14.22 -6.37
CA THR A 41 -6.87 15.16 -6.45
C THR A 41 -7.86 15.01 -5.28
N LEU A 42 -7.65 14.04 -4.39
CA LEU A 42 -8.56 13.75 -3.28
C LEU A 42 -7.91 14.11 -1.93
N ALA A 43 -8.72 14.68 -1.03
CA ALA A 43 -8.30 15.03 0.33
C ALA A 43 -7.82 13.83 1.16
N ARG A 44 -8.20 12.61 0.78
CA ARG A 44 -7.73 11.36 1.38
C ARG A 44 -6.87 10.59 0.37
N PRO A 45 -5.72 10.03 0.77
CA PRO A 45 -4.91 9.22 -0.11
C PRO A 45 -5.71 7.97 -0.52
N ARG A 46 -5.97 7.87 -1.81
CA ARG A 46 -6.67 6.75 -2.44
C ARG A 46 -5.87 6.24 -3.63
N TRP A 47 -6.05 4.96 -3.94
CA TRP A 47 -5.33 4.28 -5.01
C TRP A 47 -6.27 3.62 -6.01
N LEU A 48 -5.87 3.61 -7.27
CA LEU A 48 -6.57 2.84 -8.29
C LEU A 48 -6.13 1.37 -8.18
N PRO A 49 -7.07 0.41 -8.05
CA PRO A 49 -6.73 -1.01 -7.94
C PRO A 49 -5.95 -1.55 -9.15
N GLU A 50 -6.22 -1.00 -10.34
CA GLU A 50 -5.50 -1.36 -11.57
C GLU A 50 -4.03 -0.92 -11.47
N VAL A 51 -3.79 0.34 -11.13
CA VAL A 51 -2.45 0.91 -10.93
C VAL A 51 -1.70 0.21 -9.80
N ALA A 52 -2.37 -0.08 -8.68
CA ALA A 52 -1.74 -0.78 -7.55
C ALA A 52 -1.35 -2.23 -7.91
N ARG A 53 -2.18 -2.93 -8.70
CA ARG A 53 -1.85 -4.27 -9.20
C ARG A 53 -0.70 -4.25 -10.19
N GLU A 54 -0.69 -3.30 -11.13
CA GLU A 54 0.39 -3.12 -12.10
C GLU A 54 1.70 -2.77 -11.40
N TRP A 55 1.66 -1.80 -10.48
CA TRP A 55 2.81 -1.44 -9.65
C TRP A 55 3.34 -2.63 -8.87
N ALA A 56 2.47 -3.46 -8.27
CA ALA A 56 2.90 -4.64 -7.53
C ALA A 56 3.53 -5.73 -8.42
N ARG A 57 3.10 -5.85 -9.69
CA ARG A 57 3.76 -6.73 -10.67
C ARG A 57 5.16 -6.24 -11.03
N VAL A 58 5.37 -4.93 -11.09
CA VAL A 58 6.69 -4.33 -11.36
C VAL A 58 7.57 -4.34 -10.10
N SER A 59 6.96 -4.23 -8.93
CA SER A 59 7.63 -4.11 -7.64
C SER A 59 7.83 -5.45 -6.90
N SER A 60 7.45 -6.58 -7.51
CA SER A 60 7.52 -7.92 -6.89
C SER A 60 8.93 -8.40 -6.54
N ASP A 61 9.97 -7.71 -6.98
CA ASP A 61 11.35 -7.92 -6.54
C ASP A 61 11.65 -7.36 -5.14
N LEU A 62 10.74 -6.57 -4.56
CA LEU A 62 10.90 -6.11 -3.18
C LEU A 62 10.48 -7.23 -2.23
N PRO A 63 11.40 -7.80 -1.43
CA PRO A 63 11.04 -8.80 -0.45
C PRO A 63 10.13 -8.12 0.57
N ILE A 64 8.83 -8.41 0.49
CA ILE A 64 7.87 -8.04 1.53
C ILE A 64 8.21 -8.95 2.71
N GLY A 65 9.27 -8.56 3.41
CA GLY A 65 9.85 -9.30 4.51
C GLY A 65 8.83 -9.43 5.61
N ARG A 66 8.17 -10.58 5.68
CA ARG A 66 7.64 -11.11 6.93
C ARG A 66 8.83 -11.51 7.82
N GLY A 67 9.52 -10.50 8.33
CA GLY A 67 10.56 -10.63 9.33
C GLY A 67 10.05 -10.11 10.66
N GLY A 68 8.97 -10.70 11.18
CA GLY A 68 8.66 -10.54 12.60
C GLY A 68 9.85 -11.07 13.38
N ARG A 69 10.62 -10.17 14.01
CA ARG A 69 11.81 -10.51 14.81
C ARG A 69 11.42 -11.62 15.79
N PRO A 70 12.06 -12.81 15.78
CA PRO A 70 11.77 -13.82 16.79
C PRO A 70 12.07 -13.20 18.15
N ARG A 71 11.05 -13.03 18.99
CA ARG A 71 11.24 -12.77 20.41
C ARG A 71 11.83 -14.06 21.00
N ILE A 72 13.15 -14.12 21.09
CA ILE A 72 13.82 -15.05 21.99
C ILE A 72 13.45 -14.57 23.40
N ILE A 73 12.48 -15.24 24.01
CA ILE A 73 12.23 -15.15 25.44
C ILE A 73 13.30 -16.03 26.06
N ARG A 74 14.20 -15.42 26.83
CA ARG A 74 15.23 -16.12 27.62
C ARG A 74 14.67 -16.47 28.99
#